data_AF-A0A430RH28-F1
#
_entry.id   AF-A0A430RH28-F1
#
_cell.length_a   1.000
_cell.length_b   1.000
_cell.length_c   1.000
_cell.angle_alpha   90.00
_cell.angle_beta   90.00
_cell.angle_gamma   90.00
#
_symmetry.space_group_name_H-M   'P 1'
#
loop_
_entity.id
_entity.type
_entity.pdbx_description
1 polymer ?
#
loop_
_entity_poly.entity_id
_entity_poly.type
_entity_poly.pdbx_seq_one_letter_code
_entity_poly.pdbx_strand_id
1 'polypeptide(L)'
;MGDDGEVANALGIHPSHRPGWRGQSQARLVVWTVRVECGMSRGDVVTGCVTQTGEQGANIGRLAVLLSRLPQEVPAVSLNRMCGSSQQAVHFAAQAIAAGDLDFAIAGGVESMTRSPMFSDIGGGFHTLNPALFQRYELVHQGESAERIAKKYGLCREELDEWGYLSHRRAARAIQEGRFRSQILPLEGVDGEGRPFLLDRDEGVRFDVDYERMLALKPVFREDGVVTAGNSSQVSDGAAALLLGDREKALALGLRPRARFLARVVVAGDPTLQLLEVIPATKKALEKAGLSLRDLDVIEINEAFASVVLAFLREFGPQGSGARRPPRPGRFPQGGGGEPYRHL
;
A
#
# COMPACT_ATOMS: atom_id res chain seq x y z
N MET A 1 41.36 17.00 -9.86
CA MET A 1 41.60 16.08 -8.72
C MET A 1 40.60 16.44 -7.64
N GLY A 2 39.71 15.57 -7.16
CA GLY A 2 38.63 14.84 -7.86
C GLY A 2 37.31 15.55 -7.49
N ASP A 3 36.22 15.48 -8.23
CA ASP A 3 35.40 14.33 -8.64
C ASP A 3 35.06 13.37 -7.49
N ASP A 4 34.18 13.84 -6.59
CA ASP A 4 33.32 12.98 -5.80
C ASP A 4 31.91 13.09 -6.38
N GLY A 5 31.62 12.21 -7.34
CA GLY A 5 30.29 12.01 -7.90
C GLY A 5 29.33 11.50 -6.82
N GLU A 6 28.58 12.41 -6.21
CA GLU A 6 27.34 12.08 -5.54
C GLU A 6 26.31 11.66 -6.59
N VAL A 7 26.06 10.35 -6.67
CA VAL A 7 24.92 9.80 -7.41
C VAL A 7 23.64 10.33 -6.76
N ALA A 8 23.05 11.37 -7.35
CA ALA A 8 21.80 11.95 -6.92
C ALA A 8 20.69 10.87 -6.96
N ASN A 9 20.19 10.48 -5.78
CA ASN A 9 18.92 9.78 -5.69
C ASN A 9 17.84 10.76 -6.19
N ALA A 10 17.24 10.47 -7.35
CA ALA A 10 16.28 11.34 -8.06
C ALA A 10 14.92 11.56 -7.36
N LEU A 11 14.81 11.20 -6.07
CA LEU A 11 13.61 11.38 -5.25
C LEU A 11 14.04 11.97 -3.89
N GLY A 12 13.73 13.25 -3.68
CA GLY A 12 13.86 13.91 -2.39
C GLY A 12 12.53 14.55 -1.98
N ILE A 13 11.95 14.09 -0.86
CA ILE A 13 10.64 14.50 -0.33
C ILE A 13 10.84 15.45 0.84
N HIS A 14 10.19 16.62 0.78
CA HIS A 14 10.26 17.66 1.78
C HIS A 14 8.85 18.06 2.22
N PRO A 15 8.56 18.09 3.53
CA PRO A 15 7.32 18.65 4.02
C PRO A 15 7.27 20.16 3.72
N SER A 16 6.20 20.64 3.08
CA SER A 16 5.97 22.08 2.94
C SER A 16 5.44 22.66 4.27
N HIS A 17 6.21 23.54 4.91
CA HIS A 17 5.76 24.30 6.08
C HIS A 17 5.20 25.67 5.63
N ARG A 18 3.95 25.99 5.97
CA ARG A 18 3.44 27.36 5.93
C ARG A 18 3.41 27.95 7.34
N PRO A 19 4.22 28.98 7.65
CA PRO A 19 4.08 29.74 8.88
C PRO A 19 2.71 30.40 8.94
N GLY A 20 1.94 30.19 10.02
CA GLY A 20 0.69 30.93 10.29
C GLY A 20 -0.61 30.11 10.24
N TRP A 21 -0.57 28.86 9.81
CA TRP A 21 -1.70 27.95 10.05
C TRP A 21 -1.65 27.56 11.53
N ARG A 22 -2.60 27.99 12.36
CA ARG A 22 -2.75 27.63 13.78
C ARG A 22 -4.17 27.11 14.07
N GLY A 23 -4.69 26.25 13.19
CA GLY A 23 -5.89 25.46 13.45
C GLY A 23 -5.51 24.11 14.07
N GLN A 24 -6.25 23.70 15.10
CA GLN A 24 -6.05 22.51 15.94
C GLN A 24 -5.83 21.21 15.13
N SER A 25 -4.92 20.34 15.61
CA SER A 25 -4.45 19.07 15.02
C SER A 25 -3.66 19.19 13.70
N GLN A 26 -2.37 19.51 13.80
CA GLN A 26 -1.46 19.62 12.64
C GLN A 26 -0.53 18.42 12.52
N ALA A 27 -1.07 17.28 12.12
CA ALA A 27 -0.30 16.39 11.26
C ALA A 27 -0.20 17.07 9.89
N ARG A 28 1.02 17.39 9.45
CA ARG A 28 1.27 18.07 8.18
C ARG A 28 0.71 17.20 7.05
N LEU A 29 -0.12 17.76 6.17
CA LEU A 29 -0.42 17.12 4.88
C LEU A 29 0.93 16.73 4.27
N VAL A 30 1.15 15.44 4.02
CA VAL A 30 2.39 14.94 3.42
C VAL A 30 2.39 15.37 1.97
N VAL A 31 2.79 16.61 1.76
CA VAL A 31 3.00 17.17 0.44
C VAL A 31 4.33 16.65 -0.06
N TRP A 32 4.26 15.92 -1.17
CA TRP A 32 5.41 15.48 -1.92
C TRP A 32 6.21 16.66 -2.43
N THR A 33 7.51 16.64 -2.21
CA THR A 33 8.41 17.16 -3.24
C THR A 33 9.08 15.97 -3.90
N VAL A 34 9.24 15.99 -5.21
CA VAL A 34 10.22 15.14 -5.86
C VAL A 34 11.22 16.08 -6.50
N ARG A 35 12.48 16.01 -6.05
CA ARG A 35 13.59 16.62 -6.77
C ARG A 35 13.90 15.76 -8.01
N VAL A 36 13.13 15.97 -9.07
CA VAL A 36 13.54 15.52 -10.39
C VAL A 36 14.25 16.69 -11.06
N GLU A 37 15.58 16.67 -11.10
CA GLU A 37 16.37 17.65 -11.86
C GLU A 37 16.36 17.35 -13.37
N CYS A 38 15.78 16.24 -13.80
CA CYS A 38 15.50 16.02 -15.21
C CYS A 38 14.27 16.85 -15.61
N GLY A 39 14.42 17.71 -16.61
CA GLY A 39 13.31 18.51 -17.12
C GLY A 39 12.09 17.62 -17.41
N MET A 40 11.04 17.75 -16.61
CA MET A 40 9.76 17.03 -16.77
C MET A 40 8.93 17.63 -17.92
N SER A 41 9.57 18.09 -19.00
CA SER A 41 8.88 18.73 -20.13
C SER A 41 7.89 17.78 -20.84
N ARG A 42 8.07 16.47 -20.67
CA ARG A 42 7.14 15.40 -21.07
C ARG A 42 6.87 14.42 -19.91
N GLY A 43 6.57 14.95 -18.74
CA GLY A 43 6.24 14.16 -17.55
C GLY A 43 4.84 14.40 -16.99
N ASP A 44 4.39 13.52 -16.11
CA ASP A 44 3.09 13.59 -15.42
C ASP A 44 3.21 13.09 -13.97
N VAL A 45 2.29 13.52 -13.12
CA VAL A 45 2.14 13.03 -11.74
C VAL A 45 0.80 12.31 -11.59
N VAL A 46 0.85 10.99 -11.45
CA VAL A 46 -0.34 10.15 -11.31
C VAL A 46 -0.48 9.72 -9.85
N THR A 47 -1.56 10.14 -9.19
CA THR A 47 -1.73 9.96 -7.74
C THR A 47 -2.98 9.13 -7.43
N GLY A 48 -2.80 8.02 -6.73
CA GLY A 48 -3.91 7.28 -6.12
C GLY A 48 -4.40 7.99 -4.86
N CYS A 49 -5.71 8.22 -4.75
CA CYS A 49 -6.37 8.69 -3.54
C CYS A 49 -7.82 8.20 -3.54
N VAL A 50 -8.24 7.52 -2.48
CA VAL A 50 -9.59 6.97 -2.38
C VAL A 50 -10.55 8.05 -1.93
N THR A 51 -10.32 8.63 -0.76
CA THR A 51 -11.26 9.56 -0.14
C THR A 51 -10.94 11.00 -0.55
N GLN A 52 -11.32 11.35 -1.77
CA GLN A 52 -11.05 12.66 -2.40
C GLN A 52 -12.00 13.77 -1.92
N THR A 53 -12.00 14.03 -0.62
CA THR A 53 -12.79 15.10 0.03
C THR A 53 -11.89 16.00 0.86
N GLY A 54 -12.39 17.19 1.23
CA GLY A 54 -11.65 18.14 2.05
C GLY A 54 -10.25 18.44 1.48
N GLU A 55 -9.23 18.23 2.31
CA GLU A 55 -7.82 18.47 1.94
C GLU A 55 -7.28 17.52 0.88
N GLN A 56 -7.94 16.37 0.66
CA GLN A 56 -7.58 15.40 -0.38
C GLN A 56 -8.40 15.59 -1.67
N GLY A 57 -9.30 16.57 -1.69
CA GLY A 57 -10.15 16.88 -2.84
C GLY A 57 -9.44 17.68 -3.94
N ALA A 58 -10.22 18.12 -4.93
CA ALA A 58 -9.78 19.04 -5.99
C ALA A 58 -8.48 18.62 -6.72
N ASN A 59 -8.30 17.31 -6.93
CA ASN A 59 -7.11 16.70 -7.51
C ASN A 59 -5.85 16.92 -6.64
N ILE A 60 -5.73 16.14 -5.57
CA ILE A 60 -4.61 16.18 -4.61
C ILE A 60 -3.23 16.03 -5.28
N GLY A 61 -3.11 15.24 -6.34
CA GLY A 61 -1.89 15.14 -7.14
C GLY A 61 -1.47 16.48 -7.75
N ARG A 62 -2.43 17.26 -8.27
CA ARG A 62 -2.16 18.60 -8.81
C ARG A 62 -1.81 19.61 -7.73
N LEU A 63 -2.50 19.56 -6.59
CA LEU A 63 -2.18 20.39 -5.44
C LEU A 63 -0.77 20.09 -4.92
N ALA A 64 -0.37 18.81 -4.91
CA ALA A 64 0.98 18.40 -4.53
C ALA A 64 2.04 19.00 -5.48
N VAL A 65 1.84 18.96 -6.81
CA VAL A 65 2.75 19.61 -7.76
C VAL A 65 2.93 21.09 -7.43
N LEU A 66 1.83 21.82 -7.23
CA LEU A 66 1.86 23.26 -6.95
C LEU A 66 2.50 23.64 -5.61
N LEU A 67 2.46 22.73 -4.63
CA LEU A 67 3.13 22.92 -3.34
C LEU A 67 4.58 22.40 -3.35
N SER A 68 4.98 21.70 -4.41
CA SER A 68 6.30 21.13 -4.55
C SER A 68 7.29 22.09 -5.20
N ARG A 69 8.51 21.59 -5.50
CA ARG A 69 9.52 22.29 -6.31
C ARG A 69 9.43 21.96 -7.80
N LEU A 70 8.45 21.16 -8.22
CA LEU A 70 8.24 20.86 -9.64
C LEU A 70 7.75 22.12 -10.37
N PRO A 71 8.09 22.28 -11.67
CA PRO A 71 7.52 23.35 -12.48
C PRO A 71 6.00 23.30 -12.46
N GLN A 72 5.35 24.47 -12.41
CA GLN A 72 3.89 24.55 -12.39
C GLN A 72 3.26 23.95 -13.67
N GLU A 73 4.02 23.87 -14.76
CA GLU A 73 3.60 23.30 -16.04
C GLU A 73 3.47 21.78 -16.00
N VAL A 74 4.04 21.11 -14.98
CA VAL A 74 3.92 19.66 -14.82
C VAL A 74 2.46 19.28 -14.55
N PRO A 75 1.81 18.50 -15.43
CA PRO A 75 0.44 18.05 -15.20
C PRO A 75 0.37 17.05 -14.05
N ALA A 76 -0.84 16.85 -13.54
CA ALA A 76 -1.10 15.82 -12.55
C ALA A 76 -2.57 15.40 -12.55
N VAL A 77 -2.81 14.14 -12.19
CA VAL A 77 -4.14 13.57 -12.04
C VAL A 77 -4.24 12.76 -10.75
N SER A 78 -5.42 12.83 -10.12
CA SER A 78 -5.79 11.97 -8.99
C SER A 78 -6.81 10.94 -9.46
N LEU A 79 -6.66 9.70 -9.03
CA LEU A 79 -7.54 8.59 -9.42
C LEU A 79 -7.93 7.74 -8.22
N ASN A 80 -9.07 7.06 -8.35
CA ASN A 80 -9.60 6.16 -7.34
C ASN A 80 -9.85 4.77 -7.95
N ARG A 81 -9.16 3.76 -7.40
CA ARG A 81 -9.45 2.32 -7.53
C ARG A 81 -9.44 1.67 -6.15
N MET A 82 -10.05 2.32 -5.16
CA MET A 82 -10.08 1.87 -3.76
C MET A 82 -8.66 1.51 -3.27
N CYS A 83 -8.49 0.40 -2.56
CA CYS A 83 -7.20 -0.06 -2.04
C CYS A 83 -6.10 -0.21 -3.11
N GLY A 84 -6.48 -0.39 -4.39
CA GLY A 84 -5.54 -0.52 -5.52
C GLY A 84 -5.15 0.80 -6.18
N SER A 85 -5.53 1.96 -5.64
CA SER A 85 -5.34 3.28 -6.30
C SER A 85 -3.88 3.59 -6.62
N SER A 86 -2.97 3.45 -5.65
CA SER A 86 -1.55 3.75 -5.85
C SER A 86 -0.90 2.81 -6.87
N GLN A 87 -1.25 1.53 -6.84
CA GLN A 87 -0.79 0.56 -7.85
C GLN A 87 -1.36 0.89 -9.23
N GLN A 88 -2.61 1.35 -9.31
CA GLN A 88 -3.22 1.78 -10.56
C GLN A 88 -2.55 3.03 -11.14
N ALA A 89 -2.12 3.96 -10.29
CA ALA A 89 -1.33 5.10 -10.71
C ALA A 89 -0.01 4.67 -11.37
N VAL A 90 0.70 3.73 -10.75
CA VAL A 90 1.91 3.12 -11.31
C VAL A 90 1.61 2.42 -12.63
N HIS A 91 0.49 1.70 -12.75
CA HIS A 91 0.08 1.06 -13.99
C HIS A 91 -0.14 2.08 -15.13
N PHE A 92 -0.89 3.15 -14.89
CA PHE A 92 -1.18 4.17 -15.90
C PHE A 92 0.08 4.91 -16.34
N ALA A 93 0.91 5.34 -15.40
CA ALA A 93 2.19 5.99 -15.72
C ALA A 93 3.09 5.07 -16.55
N ALA A 94 3.23 3.81 -16.16
CA ALA A 94 4.04 2.85 -16.91
C ALA A 94 3.43 2.49 -18.28
N GLN A 95 2.11 2.61 -18.47
CA GLN A 95 1.45 2.42 -19.77
C GLN A 95 1.70 3.61 -20.70
N ALA A 96 1.58 4.84 -20.19
CA ALA A 96 1.84 6.06 -20.96
C ALA A 96 3.31 6.16 -21.39
N ILE A 97 4.25 5.76 -20.52
CA ILE A 97 5.68 5.66 -20.89
C ILE A 97 5.88 4.61 -21.98
N ALA A 98 5.28 3.42 -21.83
CA ALA A 98 5.41 2.36 -22.83
C ALA A 98 4.76 2.72 -24.19
N ALA A 99 3.74 3.59 -24.20
CA ALA A 99 3.12 4.11 -25.41
C ALA A 99 3.96 5.22 -26.08
N GLY A 100 4.97 5.76 -25.39
CA GLY A 100 5.78 6.87 -25.86
C GLY A 100 5.17 8.25 -25.63
N ASP A 101 4.07 8.34 -24.87
CA ASP A 101 3.40 9.61 -24.53
C ASP A 101 4.22 10.39 -23.50
N LEU A 102 4.78 9.68 -22.51
CA LEU A 102 5.61 10.22 -21.43
C LEU A 102 7.03 9.66 -21.47
N ASP A 103 7.98 10.48 -21.02
CA ASP A 103 9.37 10.05 -20.85
C ASP A 103 9.65 9.62 -19.42
N PHE A 104 9.06 10.37 -18.47
CA PHE A 104 9.15 10.15 -17.04
C PHE A 104 7.79 10.41 -16.40
N ALA A 105 7.52 9.77 -15.27
CA ALA A 105 6.33 10.06 -14.48
C ALA A 105 6.61 9.82 -13.01
N ILE A 106 5.98 10.61 -12.15
CA ILE A 106 5.90 10.30 -10.72
C ILE A 106 4.56 9.60 -10.50
N ALA A 107 4.60 8.40 -9.94
CA ALA A 107 3.40 7.61 -9.68
C ALA A 107 3.39 7.12 -8.24
N GLY A 108 2.25 7.23 -7.58
CA GLY A 108 2.15 6.94 -6.16
C GLY A 108 0.74 7.07 -5.63
N GLY A 109 0.62 7.32 -4.34
CA GLY A 109 -0.66 7.66 -3.73
C GLY A 109 -0.51 8.22 -2.33
N VAL A 110 -1.58 8.84 -1.87
CA VAL A 110 -1.70 9.48 -0.55
C VAL A 110 -3.07 9.17 0.01
N GLU A 111 -3.10 8.90 1.31
CA GLU A 111 -4.34 8.81 2.07
C GLU A 111 -4.08 9.33 3.49
N SER A 112 -4.96 10.21 3.97
CA SER A 112 -5.01 10.60 5.37
C SER A 112 -6.37 10.25 5.96
N MET A 113 -6.47 9.02 6.47
CA MET A 113 -7.70 8.52 7.07
C MET A 113 -8.07 9.24 8.38
N THR A 114 -7.10 9.86 9.06
CA THR A 114 -7.37 10.70 10.25
C THR A 114 -8.12 11.97 9.88
N ARG A 115 -7.79 12.59 8.73
CA ARG A 115 -8.36 13.88 8.30
C ARG A 115 -9.52 13.73 7.32
N SER A 116 -9.52 12.63 6.57
CA SER A 116 -10.56 12.25 5.62
C SER A 116 -10.94 10.79 5.89
N PRO A 117 -11.80 10.56 6.91
CA PRO A 117 -12.20 9.21 7.29
C PRO A 117 -12.76 8.42 6.11
N MET A 118 -12.47 7.12 6.08
CA MET A 118 -12.98 6.22 5.06
C MET A 118 -14.49 6.38 4.87
N PHE A 119 -14.93 6.40 3.61
CA PHE A 119 -16.32 6.63 3.18
C PHE A 119 -16.87 8.05 3.37
N SER A 120 -16.09 9.02 3.86
CA SER A 120 -16.58 10.40 4.01
C SER A 120 -16.90 11.08 2.66
N ASP A 121 -16.24 10.66 1.57
CA ASP A 121 -16.52 11.08 0.20
C ASP A 121 -17.87 10.57 -0.34
N ILE A 122 -18.42 9.53 0.29
CA ILE A 122 -19.75 8.99 0.02
C ILE A 122 -20.71 9.18 1.20
N GLY A 123 -20.48 10.13 2.11
CA GLY A 123 -21.44 10.42 3.19
C GLY A 123 -21.52 9.35 4.28
N GLY A 124 -20.44 8.62 4.54
CA GLY A 124 -20.29 7.76 5.72
C GLY A 124 -20.59 6.27 5.51
N GLY A 125 -20.84 5.83 4.28
CA GLY A 125 -20.93 4.41 3.95
C GLY A 125 -21.72 4.14 2.68
N PHE A 126 -21.86 2.86 2.31
CA PHE A 126 -22.48 2.48 1.04
C PHE A 126 -23.98 2.82 0.93
N HIS A 127 -24.68 3.06 2.05
CA HIS A 127 -26.12 3.35 2.08
C HIS A 127 -26.53 4.61 1.27
N THR A 128 -25.58 5.48 0.93
CA THR A 128 -25.80 6.68 0.11
C THR A 128 -25.65 6.44 -1.39
N LEU A 129 -25.16 5.26 -1.79
CA LEU A 129 -24.98 4.89 -3.20
C LEU A 129 -26.34 4.67 -3.88
N ASN A 130 -26.32 4.60 -5.21
CA ASN A 130 -27.53 4.38 -6.00
C ASN A 130 -28.30 3.12 -5.50
N PRO A 131 -29.56 3.25 -5.06
CA PRO A 131 -30.30 2.16 -4.44
C PRO A 131 -30.53 0.96 -5.38
N ALA A 132 -30.54 1.17 -6.70
CA ALA A 132 -30.65 0.10 -7.69
C ALA A 132 -29.46 -0.88 -7.64
N LEU A 133 -28.32 -0.46 -7.08
CA LEU A 133 -27.16 -1.33 -6.89
C LEU A 133 -27.45 -2.47 -5.91
N PHE A 134 -28.13 -2.17 -4.80
CA PHE A 134 -28.50 -3.14 -3.76
C PHE A 134 -29.59 -4.11 -4.18
N GLN A 135 -30.30 -3.82 -5.28
CA GLN A 135 -31.25 -4.77 -5.88
C GLN A 135 -30.53 -5.84 -6.72
N ARG A 136 -29.29 -5.59 -7.14
CA ARG A 136 -28.52 -6.47 -8.03
C ARG A 136 -27.38 -7.19 -7.32
N TYR A 137 -26.74 -6.49 -6.38
CA TYR A 137 -25.55 -6.99 -5.70
C TYR A 137 -25.62 -6.68 -4.22
N GLU A 138 -25.14 -7.64 -3.43
CA GLU A 138 -24.84 -7.39 -2.03
C GLU A 138 -23.48 -6.70 -1.93
N LEU A 139 -23.46 -5.51 -1.31
CA LEU A 139 -22.22 -4.81 -0.98
C LEU A 139 -22.00 -4.90 0.52
N VAL A 140 -20.84 -5.44 0.90
CA VAL A 140 -20.49 -5.69 2.30
C VAL A 140 -19.31 -4.83 2.73
N HIS A 141 -19.24 -4.54 4.03
CA HIS A 141 -18.04 -3.99 4.63
C HIS A 141 -16.84 -4.94 4.39
N GLN A 142 -15.63 -4.39 4.25
CA GLN A 142 -14.45 -5.21 3.95
C GLN A 142 -14.17 -6.28 5.01
N GLY A 143 -14.42 -5.98 6.28
CA GLY A 143 -14.33 -6.96 7.37
C GLY A 143 -15.33 -8.12 7.27
N GLU A 144 -16.56 -7.86 6.80
CA GLU A 144 -17.53 -8.91 6.52
C GLU A 144 -17.09 -9.78 5.33
N SER A 145 -16.46 -9.17 4.32
CA SER A 145 -15.82 -9.92 3.23
C SER A 145 -14.68 -10.82 3.75
N ALA A 146 -13.85 -10.30 4.66
CA ALA A 146 -12.77 -11.06 5.29
C ALA A 146 -13.28 -12.27 6.10
N GLU A 147 -14.42 -12.14 6.80
CA GLU A 147 -15.09 -13.24 7.49
C GLU A 147 -15.61 -14.30 6.50
N ARG A 148 -16.19 -13.88 5.36
CA ARG A 148 -16.62 -14.81 4.30
C ARG A 148 -15.45 -15.55 3.67
N ILE A 149 -14.32 -14.87 3.44
CA ILE A 149 -13.09 -15.49 2.95
C ILE A 149 -12.57 -16.51 3.96
N ALA A 150 -12.51 -16.15 5.25
CA ALA A 150 -12.10 -17.08 6.30
C ALA A 150 -12.96 -18.34 6.32
N LYS A 151 -14.29 -18.19 6.25
CA LYS A 151 -15.22 -19.33 6.14
C LYS A 151 -14.99 -20.16 4.88
N LYS A 152 -14.82 -19.52 3.72
CA LYS A 152 -14.62 -20.20 2.42
C LYS A 152 -13.35 -21.07 2.42
N TYR A 153 -12.28 -20.61 3.05
CA TYR A 153 -11.00 -21.32 3.11
C TYR A 153 -10.83 -22.17 4.38
N GLY A 154 -11.83 -22.21 5.26
CA GLY A 154 -11.78 -22.94 6.53
C GLY A 154 -10.63 -22.47 7.42
N LEU A 155 -10.46 -21.15 7.53
CA LEU A 155 -9.46 -20.50 8.37
C LEU A 155 -10.04 -20.26 9.77
N CYS A 156 -9.31 -20.66 10.82
CA CYS A 156 -9.71 -20.43 12.20
C CYS A 156 -9.07 -19.18 12.81
N ARG A 157 -9.60 -18.76 13.97
CA ARG A 157 -9.15 -17.58 14.71
C ARG A 157 -7.64 -17.62 15.01
N GLU A 158 -7.15 -18.78 15.43
CA GLU A 158 -5.76 -18.98 15.80
C GLU A 158 -4.81 -18.79 14.60
N GLU A 159 -5.21 -19.24 13.41
CA GLU A 159 -4.42 -19.03 12.18
C GLU A 159 -4.34 -17.53 11.83
N LEU A 160 -5.46 -16.80 11.96
CA LEU A 160 -5.50 -15.36 11.66
C LEU A 160 -4.64 -14.55 12.64
N ASP A 161 -4.75 -14.84 13.94
CA ASP A 161 -3.96 -14.15 14.98
C ASP A 161 -2.48 -14.52 14.92
N GLU A 162 -2.13 -15.77 14.61
CA GLU A 162 -0.73 -16.15 14.38
C GLU A 162 -0.12 -15.35 13.22
N TRP A 163 -0.88 -15.13 12.13
CA TRP A 163 -0.42 -14.28 11.04
C TRP A 163 -0.20 -12.82 11.48
N GLY A 164 -1.17 -12.22 12.18
CA GLY A 164 -1.05 -10.85 12.70
C GLY A 164 0.16 -10.69 13.64
N TYR A 165 0.38 -11.65 14.53
CA TYR A 165 1.54 -11.71 15.40
C TYR A 165 2.86 -11.80 14.63
N LEU A 166 2.96 -12.70 13.64
CA LEU A 166 4.15 -12.86 12.81
C LEU A 166 4.44 -11.61 11.97
N SER A 167 3.40 -10.96 11.45
CA SER A 167 3.52 -9.71 10.69
C SER A 167 4.18 -8.62 11.53
N HIS A 168 3.67 -8.37 12.75
CA HIS A 168 4.29 -7.41 13.67
C HIS A 168 5.73 -7.77 14.04
N ARG A 169 6.04 -9.05 14.29
CA ARG A 169 7.41 -9.48 14.60
C ARG A 169 8.38 -9.28 13.44
N ARG A 170 7.94 -9.58 12.22
CA ARG A 170 8.75 -9.39 11.00
C ARG A 170 8.98 -7.91 10.73
N ALA A 171 7.95 -7.07 10.85
CA ALA A 171 8.07 -5.63 10.70
C ALA A 171 8.99 -5.01 11.77
N ALA A 172 8.82 -5.39 13.04
CA ALA A 172 9.67 -4.92 14.14
C ALA A 172 11.15 -5.26 13.90
N ARG A 173 11.42 -6.50 13.47
CA ARG A 173 12.77 -6.94 13.09
C ARG A 173 13.31 -6.14 11.90
N ALA A 174 12.52 -5.91 10.87
CA ALA A 174 12.93 -5.15 9.69
C ALA A 174 13.30 -3.70 10.04
N ILE A 175 12.54 -3.07 10.95
CA ILE A 175 12.85 -1.73 11.47
C ILE A 175 14.14 -1.74 12.29
N GLN A 176 14.30 -2.70 13.21
CA GLN A 176 15.50 -2.83 14.04
C GLN A 176 16.78 -3.06 13.21
N GLU A 177 16.67 -3.85 12.14
CA GLU A 177 17.76 -4.08 11.18
C GLU A 177 17.96 -2.92 10.19
N GLY A 178 17.15 -1.86 10.28
CA GLY A 178 17.27 -0.66 9.44
C GLY A 178 16.87 -0.86 7.98
N ARG A 179 16.13 -1.94 7.65
CA ARG A 179 15.77 -2.29 6.26
C ARG A 179 14.93 -1.21 5.56
N PHE A 180 14.21 -0.38 6.32
CA PHE A 180 13.35 0.68 5.80
C PHE A 180 13.98 2.07 5.78
N ARG A 181 15.21 2.25 6.31
CA ARG A 181 15.85 3.57 6.41
C ARG A 181 16.01 4.28 5.07
N SER A 182 16.22 3.53 3.98
CA SER A 182 16.39 4.10 2.64
C SER A 182 15.08 4.41 1.91
N GLN A 183 13.93 4.06 2.49
CA GLN A 183 12.61 4.20 1.86
C GLN A 183 11.62 5.04 2.67
N ILE A 184 11.90 5.29 3.95
CA ILE A 184 11.14 6.22 4.78
C ILE A 184 11.85 7.57 4.77
N LEU A 185 11.11 8.62 4.43
CA LEU A 185 11.60 9.98 4.54
C LEU A 185 11.09 10.59 5.84
N PRO A 186 11.98 11.00 6.76
CA PRO A 186 11.58 11.54 8.05
C PRO A 186 10.71 12.79 7.89
N LEU A 187 9.63 12.85 8.67
CA LEU A 187 8.71 13.98 8.70
C LEU A 187 8.71 14.63 10.07
N GLU A 188 8.92 15.94 10.12
CA GLU A 188 8.71 16.69 11.36
C GLU A 188 7.21 16.83 11.64
N GLY A 189 6.82 16.45 12.85
CA GLY A 189 5.45 16.58 13.35
C GLY A 189 5.39 17.29 14.71
N VAL A 190 4.18 17.41 15.23
CA VAL A 190 3.93 17.80 16.62
C VAL A 190 3.01 16.77 17.27
N ASP A 191 3.29 16.38 18.50
CA ASP A 191 2.45 15.44 19.24
C ASP A 191 1.16 16.09 19.77
N GLY A 192 0.36 15.32 20.52
CA GLY A 192 -0.90 15.80 21.11
C GLY A 192 -0.73 16.99 22.07
N GLU A 193 0.45 17.13 22.66
CA GLU A 193 0.83 18.25 23.55
C GLU A 193 1.51 19.41 22.78
N GLY A 194 1.63 19.30 21.46
CA GLY A 194 2.25 20.31 20.60
C GLY A 194 3.79 20.29 20.62
N ARG A 195 4.41 19.26 21.20
CA ARG A 195 5.87 19.12 21.23
C ARG A 195 6.36 18.60 19.87
N PRO A 196 7.47 19.15 19.33
CA PRO A 196 8.00 18.69 18.07
C PRO A 196 8.53 17.26 18.19
N PHE A 197 8.28 16.44 17.16
CA PHE A 197 8.87 15.12 17.02
C PHE A 197 9.26 14.84 15.57
N LEU A 198 10.12 13.85 15.37
CA LEU A 198 10.49 13.35 14.05
C LEU A 198 9.83 11.99 13.85
N LEU A 199 8.96 11.90 12.87
CA LEU A 199 8.36 10.65 12.40
C LEU A 199 9.30 10.04 11.35
N ASP A 200 10.12 9.09 11.75
CA ASP A 200 11.11 8.41 10.90
C ASP A 200 10.91 6.88 10.83
N ARG A 201 9.79 6.40 11.36
CA ARG A 201 9.40 4.98 11.41
C ARG A 201 7.89 4.82 11.44
N ASP A 202 7.41 3.66 11.02
CA ASP A 202 5.99 3.31 11.06
C ASP A 202 5.51 3.08 12.50
N GLU A 203 4.55 3.87 12.95
CA GLU A 203 4.02 3.84 14.33
C GLU A 203 3.06 2.68 14.60
N GLY A 204 2.53 2.08 13.52
CA GLY A 204 1.58 0.97 13.61
C GLY A 204 2.20 -0.34 14.10
N VAL A 205 3.53 -0.48 14.03
CA VAL A 205 4.25 -1.71 14.40
C VAL A 205 4.32 -1.87 15.91
N ARG A 206 3.81 -2.99 16.42
CA ARG A 206 3.93 -3.40 17.82
C ARG A 206 5.22 -4.20 18.02
N PHE A 207 6.24 -3.56 18.59
CA PHE A 207 7.56 -4.18 18.84
C PHE A 207 7.51 -5.28 19.90
N ASP A 208 6.70 -5.09 20.94
CA ASP A 208 6.45 -6.08 21.99
C ASP A 208 5.00 -6.56 21.87
N VAL A 209 4.74 -7.35 20.82
CA VAL A 209 3.41 -7.88 20.54
C VAL A 209 3.09 -9.04 21.49
N ASP A 210 2.07 -8.85 22.32
CA ASP A 210 1.56 -9.85 23.26
C ASP A 210 0.57 -10.78 22.56
N TYR A 211 0.97 -12.04 22.40
CA TYR A 211 0.18 -13.06 21.72
C TYR A 211 -1.10 -13.43 22.48
N GLU A 212 -1.03 -13.56 23.81
CA GLU A 212 -2.20 -13.90 24.64
C GLU A 212 -3.23 -12.78 24.60
N ARG A 213 -2.76 -11.52 24.66
CA ARG A 213 -3.63 -10.36 24.49
C ARG A 213 -4.27 -10.29 23.10
N MET A 214 -3.54 -10.70 22.06
CA MET A 214 -4.07 -10.77 20.70
C MET A 214 -5.19 -11.82 20.60
N LEU A 215 -5.01 -13.01 21.17
CA LEU A 215 -6.05 -14.06 21.23
C LEU A 215 -7.29 -13.61 22.03
N ALA A 216 -7.11 -12.78 23.05
CA ALA A 216 -8.21 -12.23 23.85
C ALA A 216 -9.03 -11.14 23.14
N LEU A 217 -8.61 -10.65 21.96
CA LEU A 217 -9.36 -9.64 21.22
C LEU A 217 -10.73 -10.19 20.77
N LYS A 218 -11.74 -9.34 20.84
CA LYS A 218 -13.09 -9.66 20.39
C LYS A 218 -13.18 -9.53 18.86
N PRO A 219 -13.92 -10.42 18.19
CA PRO A 219 -14.34 -10.20 16.80
C PRO A 219 -15.01 -8.84 16.62
N VAL A 220 -14.74 -8.18 15.50
CA VAL A 220 -15.21 -6.81 15.22
C VAL A 220 -16.43 -6.82 14.29
N PHE A 221 -16.50 -7.75 13.35
CA PHE A 221 -17.48 -7.71 12.24
C PHE A 221 -18.65 -8.69 12.40
N ARG A 222 -18.48 -9.76 13.17
CA ARG A 222 -19.51 -10.75 13.52
C ARG A 222 -19.34 -11.20 14.96
N GLU A 223 -20.43 -11.51 15.65
CA GLU A 223 -20.38 -12.03 17.02
C GLU A 223 -19.67 -13.39 17.10
N ASP A 224 -19.91 -14.27 16.13
CA ASP A 224 -19.28 -15.57 15.95
C ASP A 224 -18.09 -15.54 14.96
N GLY A 225 -17.55 -14.35 14.71
CA GLY A 225 -16.49 -14.10 13.73
C GLY A 225 -15.09 -14.51 14.20
N VAL A 226 -14.15 -14.50 13.25
CA VAL A 226 -12.72 -14.75 13.52
C VAL A 226 -11.84 -13.52 13.28
N VAL A 227 -12.38 -12.46 12.69
CA VAL A 227 -11.65 -11.24 12.34
C VAL A 227 -11.66 -10.25 13.50
N THR A 228 -10.48 -9.84 13.94
CA THR A 228 -10.25 -8.90 15.04
C THR A 228 -9.34 -7.75 14.63
N ALA A 229 -9.24 -6.72 15.47
CA ALA A 229 -8.27 -5.65 15.27
C ALA A 229 -6.80 -6.13 15.24
N GLY A 230 -6.48 -7.28 15.84
CA GLY A 230 -5.12 -7.82 15.87
C GLY A 230 -4.72 -8.55 14.58
N ASN A 231 -5.70 -8.94 13.76
CA ASN A 231 -5.50 -9.67 12.51
C ASN A 231 -6.07 -8.91 11.28
N SER A 232 -6.27 -7.60 11.45
CA SER A 232 -6.74 -6.66 10.42
C SER A 232 -5.75 -5.50 10.27
N SER A 233 -5.73 -4.85 9.11
CA SER A 233 -4.91 -3.64 8.91
C SER A 233 -5.41 -2.48 9.76
N GLN A 234 -4.48 -1.61 10.18
CA GLN A 234 -4.79 -0.42 10.95
C GLN A 234 -5.19 0.75 10.06
N VAL A 235 -6.10 1.60 10.55
CA VAL A 235 -6.33 2.92 9.96
C VAL A 235 -5.04 3.73 10.09
N SER A 236 -4.53 4.23 8.98
CA SER A 236 -3.21 4.88 8.92
C SER A 236 -3.25 6.11 8.01
N ASP A 237 -2.35 7.05 8.28
CA ASP A 237 -2.04 8.16 7.37
C ASP A 237 -0.71 7.84 6.68
N GLY A 238 -0.63 8.11 5.38
CA GLY A 238 0.60 7.80 4.66
C GLY A 238 0.56 8.19 3.20
N ALA A 239 1.74 8.14 2.62
CA ALA A 239 1.95 8.52 1.24
C ALA A 239 3.11 7.68 0.69
N ALA A 240 3.04 7.19 -0.56
CA ALA A 240 4.19 6.62 -1.31
C ALA A 240 4.33 7.24 -2.72
N ALA A 241 5.55 7.38 -3.24
CA ALA A 241 5.81 7.84 -4.61
C ALA A 241 7.02 7.13 -5.26
N LEU A 242 6.92 6.85 -6.56
CA LEU A 242 7.96 6.25 -7.39
C LEU A 242 8.24 7.12 -8.60
N LEU A 243 9.51 7.27 -8.95
CA LEU A 243 9.92 7.81 -10.25
C LEU A 243 9.98 6.66 -11.26
N LEU A 244 9.17 6.77 -12.31
CA LEU A 244 9.15 5.86 -13.46
C LEU A 244 9.71 6.59 -14.67
N GLY A 245 10.36 5.86 -15.57
CA GLY A 245 10.88 6.45 -16.79
C GLY A 245 11.19 5.43 -17.86
N ASP A 246 11.32 5.93 -19.08
CA ASP A 246 11.89 5.16 -20.18
C ASP A 246 13.34 4.77 -19.85
N ARG A 247 13.73 3.54 -20.21
CA ARG A 247 15.04 3.00 -19.84
C ARG A 247 16.18 3.74 -20.51
N GLU A 248 16.07 4.02 -21.81
CA GLU A 248 17.14 4.67 -22.57
C GLU A 248 17.33 6.11 -22.11
N LYS A 249 16.21 6.82 -21.89
CA LYS A 249 16.24 8.19 -21.35
C LYS A 249 16.79 8.25 -19.94
N ALA A 250 16.40 7.30 -19.07
CA ALA A 250 16.95 7.22 -17.72
C ALA A 250 18.48 7.02 -17.74
N LEU A 251 18.98 6.12 -18.59
CA LEU A 251 20.41 5.87 -18.73
C LEU A 251 21.16 7.07 -19.33
N ALA A 252 20.57 7.78 -20.30
CA ALA A 252 21.13 8.99 -20.87
C ALA A 252 21.30 10.13 -19.84
N LEU A 253 20.47 10.12 -18.78
CA LEU A 253 20.55 11.03 -17.64
C LEU A 253 21.42 10.52 -16.49
N GLY A 254 22.10 9.37 -16.66
CA GLY A 254 22.93 8.76 -15.61
C GLY A 254 22.14 8.13 -14.46
N LEU A 255 20.81 7.95 -14.61
CA LEU A 255 19.99 7.27 -13.61
C LEU A 255 20.20 5.76 -13.68
N ARG A 256 20.16 5.09 -12.53
CA ARG A 256 20.25 3.63 -12.40
C ARG A 256 18.86 3.01 -12.22
N PRO A 257 18.30 2.31 -13.23
CA PRO A 257 17.04 1.59 -13.07
C PRO A 257 17.13 0.52 -11.98
N ARG A 258 16.11 0.43 -11.11
CA ARG A 258 16.06 -0.54 -10.01
C ARG A 258 15.23 -1.79 -10.32
N ALA A 259 14.22 -1.66 -11.16
CA ALA A 259 13.31 -2.73 -11.57
C ALA A 259 12.68 -2.40 -12.93
N ARG A 260 11.96 -3.36 -13.52
CA ARG A 260 11.17 -3.17 -14.75
C ARG A 260 9.81 -3.86 -14.62
N PHE A 261 8.81 -3.35 -15.31
CA PHE A 261 7.48 -3.97 -15.35
C PHE A 261 7.46 -5.14 -16.33
N LEU A 262 7.06 -6.32 -15.87
CA LEU A 262 6.82 -7.50 -16.73
C LEU A 262 5.35 -7.65 -17.10
N ALA A 263 4.47 -7.51 -16.11
CA ALA A 263 3.04 -7.58 -16.29
C ALA A 263 2.34 -6.55 -15.37
N ARG A 264 1.17 -6.12 -15.83
CA ARG A 264 0.23 -5.28 -15.10
C ARG A 264 -1.15 -5.85 -15.36
N VAL A 265 -1.87 -6.18 -14.30
CA VAL A 265 -3.16 -6.87 -14.39
C VAL A 265 -4.14 -6.23 -13.44
N VAL A 266 -5.37 -6.09 -13.91
CA VAL A 266 -6.55 -5.77 -13.12
C VAL A 266 -7.62 -6.81 -13.47
N VAL A 267 -8.32 -7.28 -12.45
CA VAL A 267 -9.46 -8.20 -12.57
C VAL A 267 -10.57 -7.72 -11.65
N ALA A 268 -11.77 -8.26 -11.82
CA ALA A 268 -12.90 -8.03 -10.94
C ALA A 268 -13.55 -9.38 -10.62
N GLY A 269 -14.24 -9.46 -9.50
CA GLY A 269 -14.91 -10.67 -9.05
C GLY A 269 -16.12 -10.36 -8.18
N ASP A 270 -16.38 -11.22 -7.20
CA ASP A 270 -17.56 -11.19 -6.36
C ASP A 270 -17.44 -10.04 -5.33
N PRO A 271 -18.35 -9.05 -5.31
CA PRO A 271 -18.27 -7.93 -4.38
C PRO A 271 -18.40 -8.35 -2.90
N THR A 272 -18.93 -9.54 -2.61
CA THR A 272 -18.99 -10.09 -1.26
C THR A 272 -17.66 -10.72 -0.81
N LEU A 273 -16.76 -11.00 -1.77
CA LEU A 273 -15.41 -11.54 -1.57
C LEU A 273 -14.33 -10.59 -2.13
N GLN A 274 -14.60 -9.28 -2.17
CA GLN A 274 -13.83 -8.20 -2.83
C GLN A 274 -12.31 -8.09 -2.51
N LEU A 275 -11.80 -8.93 -1.61
CA LEU A 275 -10.40 -8.99 -1.23
C LEU A 275 -9.68 -10.21 -1.86
N LEU A 276 -10.41 -11.11 -2.53
CA LEU A 276 -9.90 -12.39 -3.02
C LEU A 276 -9.35 -12.31 -4.45
N GLU A 277 -9.60 -11.20 -5.15
CA GLU A 277 -9.19 -10.95 -6.54
C GLU A 277 -7.67 -10.95 -6.73
N VAL A 278 -6.89 -10.84 -5.64
CA VAL A 278 -5.43 -11.06 -5.66
C VAL A 278 -5.08 -12.43 -6.26
N ILE A 279 -5.91 -13.46 -6.08
CA ILE A 279 -5.68 -14.80 -6.62
C ILE A 279 -5.78 -14.83 -8.15
N PRO A 280 -6.93 -14.51 -8.77
CA PRO A 280 -7.02 -14.48 -10.23
C PRO A 280 -6.11 -13.43 -10.87
N ALA A 281 -5.87 -12.29 -10.20
CA ALA A 281 -4.91 -11.28 -10.67
C ALA A 281 -3.50 -11.86 -10.77
N THR A 282 -3.06 -12.61 -9.76
CA THR A 282 -1.74 -13.25 -9.73
C THR A 282 -1.58 -14.29 -10.81
N LYS A 283 -2.57 -15.18 -10.99
CA LYS A 283 -2.56 -16.19 -12.07
C LYS A 283 -2.37 -15.54 -13.45
N LYS A 284 -3.17 -14.49 -13.74
CA LYS A 284 -3.10 -13.76 -15.00
C LYS A 284 -1.82 -12.94 -15.16
N ALA A 285 -1.26 -12.41 -14.07
CA ALA A 285 0.00 -11.67 -14.11
C ALA A 285 1.19 -12.60 -14.43
N LEU A 286 1.23 -13.77 -13.80
CA LEU A 286 2.22 -14.82 -14.06
C LEU A 286 2.14 -15.32 -15.50
N GLU A 287 0.94 -15.67 -15.96
CA GLU A 287 0.71 -16.08 -17.35
C GLU A 287 1.21 -15.01 -18.34
N LYS A 288 0.83 -13.75 -18.14
CA LYS A 288 1.24 -12.64 -18.99
C LYS A 288 2.76 -12.39 -18.98
N ALA A 289 3.40 -12.62 -17.84
CA ALA A 289 4.85 -12.49 -17.69
C ALA A 289 5.62 -13.71 -18.21
N GLY A 290 4.95 -14.83 -18.50
CA GLY A 290 5.59 -16.11 -18.80
C GLY A 290 6.36 -16.67 -17.60
N LEU A 291 5.89 -16.41 -16.38
CA LEU A 291 6.52 -16.82 -15.13
C LEU A 291 5.63 -17.76 -14.34
N SER A 292 6.23 -18.47 -13.40
CA SER A 292 5.59 -19.21 -12.31
C SER A 292 5.91 -18.56 -10.96
N LEU A 293 5.20 -18.96 -9.91
CA LEU A 293 5.53 -18.49 -8.55
C LEU A 293 6.95 -18.86 -8.09
N ARG A 294 7.53 -19.93 -8.65
CA ARG A 294 8.89 -20.37 -8.30
C ARG A 294 9.97 -19.46 -8.87
N ASP A 295 9.60 -18.62 -9.84
CA ASP A 295 10.51 -17.65 -10.47
C ASP A 295 10.51 -16.31 -9.71
N LEU A 296 9.71 -16.17 -8.66
CA LEU A 296 9.63 -14.94 -7.86
C LEU A 296 10.50 -15.06 -6.61
N ASP A 297 11.47 -14.15 -6.48
CA ASP A 297 12.29 -14.04 -5.27
C ASP A 297 11.54 -13.42 -4.10
N VAL A 298 10.62 -12.50 -4.39
CA VAL A 298 9.85 -11.73 -3.41
C VAL A 298 8.42 -11.57 -3.89
N ILE A 299 7.47 -11.82 -2.98
CA ILE A 299 6.03 -11.64 -3.15
C ILE A 299 5.55 -10.67 -2.05
N GLU A 300 4.97 -9.57 -2.49
CA GLU A 300 4.33 -8.56 -1.62
C GLU A 300 2.81 -8.67 -1.82
N ILE A 301 2.08 -9.00 -0.76
CA ILE A 301 0.62 -9.06 -0.75
C ILE A 301 0.14 -8.16 0.37
N ASN A 302 -0.71 -7.19 0.02
CA ASN A 302 -1.27 -6.28 1.01
C ASN A 302 -2.10 -7.05 2.07
N GLU A 303 -1.79 -6.82 3.34
CA GLU A 303 -2.39 -7.51 4.48
C GLU A 303 -3.63 -6.77 5.02
N ALA A 304 -4.62 -6.50 4.16
CA ALA A 304 -5.86 -5.85 4.60
C ALA A 304 -6.52 -6.62 5.77
N PHE A 305 -6.55 -7.94 5.64
CA PHE A 305 -6.93 -8.88 6.69
C PHE A 305 -6.08 -10.14 6.56
N ALA A 306 -5.73 -10.79 7.67
CA ALA A 306 -4.96 -12.04 7.66
C ALA A 306 -5.61 -13.13 6.79
N SER A 307 -6.95 -13.16 6.72
CA SER A 307 -7.68 -14.13 5.91
C SER A 307 -7.39 -14.02 4.40
N VAL A 308 -7.03 -12.83 3.91
CA VAL A 308 -6.66 -12.61 2.49
C VAL A 308 -5.34 -13.30 2.18
N VAL A 309 -4.33 -13.08 3.03
CA VAL A 309 -3.00 -13.66 2.80
C VAL A 309 -3.02 -15.16 3.00
N LEU A 310 -3.70 -15.64 4.03
CA LEU A 310 -3.83 -17.08 4.27
C LEU A 310 -4.64 -17.77 3.17
N ALA A 311 -5.67 -17.14 2.60
CA ALA A 311 -6.37 -17.66 1.42
C ALA A 311 -5.43 -17.74 0.20
N PHE A 312 -4.61 -16.71 -0.04
CA PHE A 312 -3.58 -16.74 -1.08
C PHE A 312 -2.60 -17.90 -0.85
N LEU A 313 -2.11 -18.09 0.37
CA LEU A 313 -1.18 -19.17 0.71
C LEU A 313 -1.82 -20.56 0.58
N ARG A 314 -3.11 -20.71 0.87
CA ARG A 314 -3.84 -21.97 0.62
C ARG A 314 -3.96 -22.27 -0.87
N GLU A 315 -4.14 -21.27 -1.72
CA GLU A 315 -4.25 -21.43 -3.18
C GLU A 315 -2.91 -21.77 -3.85
N PHE A 316 -1.84 -21.11 -3.39
CA PHE A 316 -0.55 -21.09 -4.09
C PHE A 316 0.58 -21.80 -3.35
N GLY A 317 0.39 -22.11 -2.07
CA GLY A 317 1.39 -22.79 -1.25
C GLY A 317 1.53 -24.28 -1.57
N PRO A 318 2.54 -24.95 -0.98
CA PRO A 318 2.83 -26.37 -1.23
C PRO A 318 1.65 -27.33 -0.97
N GLN A 319 0.63 -26.90 -0.20
CA GLN A 319 -0.55 -27.69 0.15
C GLN A 319 -1.68 -27.64 -0.89
N GLY A 320 -1.57 -26.84 -1.96
CA GLY A 320 -2.54 -26.79 -3.07
C GLY A 320 -2.69 -28.10 -3.87
N SER A 321 -2.00 -29.17 -3.47
CA SER A 321 -2.03 -30.52 -4.05
C SER A 321 -2.69 -31.59 -3.14
N GLY A 322 -3.57 -31.19 -2.22
CA GLY A 322 -4.44 -32.15 -1.50
C GLY A 322 -3.95 -32.61 -0.12
N ALA A 323 -3.22 -31.78 0.63
CA ALA A 323 -2.83 -32.10 2.01
C ALA A 323 -3.72 -31.38 3.06
N ARG A 324 -4.18 -32.14 4.07
CA ARG A 324 -4.95 -31.63 5.23
C ARG A 324 -4.07 -30.84 6.20
N ARG A 325 -4.61 -29.67 6.63
CA ARG A 325 -4.33 -28.85 7.83
C ARG A 325 -2.86 -28.41 8.01
N PRO A 326 -2.58 -27.11 8.28
CA PRO A 326 -1.23 -26.72 8.69
C PRO A 326 -0.85 -27.44 10.00
N PRO A 327 0.44 -27.76 10.20
CA PRO A 327 0.91 -28.26 11.48
C PRO A 327 0.67 -27.21 12.58
N ARG A 328 0.41 -27.68 13.81
CA ARG A 328 0.28 -26.88 15.04
C ARG A 328 1.49 -25.94 15.25
N PRO A 329 1.34 -24.85 16.03
CA PRO A 329 2.28 -23.73 16.04
C PRO A 329 3.68 -24.17 16.48
N GLY A 330 4.68 -23.65 15.79
CA GLY A 330 6.10 -24.01 15.97
C GLY A 330 6.82 -24.51 14.71
N ARG A 331 6.15 -24.55 13.55
CA ARG A 331 6.73 -25.05 12.28
C ARG A 331 6.51 -24.17 11.05
N PHE A 332 6.24 -22.88 11.20
CA PHE A 332 6.73 -21.95 10.18
C PHE A 332 8.26 -21.93 10.31
N PRO A 333 9.03 -22.31 9.28
CA PRO A 333 10.47 -22.46 9.41
C PRO A 333 11.09 -21.12 9.81
N GLN A 334 11.43 -21.00 11.09
CA GLN A 334 12.32 -19.95 11.58
C GLN A 334 13.73 -20.34 11.17
N GLY A 335 14.16 -19.91 9.99
CA GLY A 335 15.57 -19.96 9.57
C GLY A 335 15.90 -20.99 8.49
N GLY A 336 16.51 -20.48 7.41
CA GLY A 336 17.21 -21.26 6.39
C GLY A 336 16.83 -20.87 4.96
N GLY A 337 17.48 -19.84 4.41
CA GLY A 337 17.49 -19.51 2.99
C GLY A 337 16.20 -18.91 2.41
N GLY A 338 16.18 -17.58 2.27
CA GLY A 338 15.20 -16.83 1.49
C GLY A 338 13.75 -17.01 1.92
N GLU A 339 13.25 -16.21 2.88
CA GLU A 339 11.80 -16.04 3.01
C GLU A 339 11.32 -15.28 1.76
N PRO A 340 10.47 -15.87 0.89
CA PRO A 340 10.01 -15.21 -0.34
C PRO A 340 8.93 -14.14 -0.08
N TYR A 341 8.58 -13.90 1.19
CA TYR A 341 7.55 -12.94 1.59
C TYR A 341 8.21 -11.83 2.40
N ARG A 342 8.20 -10.62 1.85
CA ARG A 342 8.45 -9.40 2.62
C ARG A 342 7.10 -8.88 3.11
N HIS A 343 7.12 -8.28 4.29
CA HIS A 343 5.96 -7.64 4.92
C HIS A 343 6.25 -6.15 5.03
N LEU A 344 5.22 -5.33 4.84
CA LEU A 344 5.18 -3.93 5.22
C LEU A 344 4.12 -3.75 6.30
#